data_AF-X1IJS7-F1
#
_entry.id   AF-X1IJS7-F1
#
_cell.length_a   1.000
_cell.length_b   1.000
_cell.length_c   1.000
_cell.angle_alpha   90.00
_cell.angle_beta   90.00
_cell.angle_gamma   90.00
#
_symmetry.space_group_name_H-M   'P 1'
#
loop_
_entity.id
_entity.type
_entity.pdbx_description
1 polymer ?
#
loop_
_entity_poly.entity_id
_entity_poly.type
_entity_poly.pdbx_seq_one_letter_code
_entity_poly.pdbx_strand_id
1 'polypeptide(L)'
;DPLCRLYANDRFNFWAFVDERDSAQAIAKGLTAEYEGSHVLFINDSHNWLLHETEKILAMFFPKVTGRKRPVEGSESLVSIDKARALIGFEPKYSVASFLE
;
A
#
# COMPACT_ATOMS: atom_id res chain seq x y z
N ASP A 1 10.76 -11.58 -18.88
CA ASP A 1 9.78 -12.54 -18.33
C ASP A 1 8.95 -11.82 -17.26
N PRO A 2 7.62 -11.64 -17.47
CA PRO A 2 6.72 -11.02 -16.50
C PRO A 2 6.76 -11.69 -15.12
N LEU A 3 6.97 -13.01 -15.04
CA LEU A 3 7.07 -13.73 -13.78
C LEU A 3 8.34 -13.36 -13.02
N CYS A 4 9.44 -13.11 -13.74
CA CYS A 4 10.68 -12.66 -13.12
C CYS A 4 10.54 -11.26 -12.52
N ARG A 5 9.84 -10.32 -13.19
CA ARG A 5 9.53 -8.99 -12.63
C ARG A 5 8.65 -9.10 -11.38
N LEU A 6 7.59 -9.89 -11.46
CA LEU A 6 6.65 -10.12 -10.36
C LEU A 6 7.35 -10.72 -9.12
N TYR A 7 8.27 -11.67 -9.36
CA TYR A 7 9.00 -12.36 -8.29
C TYR A 7 10.16 -11.54 -7.72
N ALA A 8 10.92 -10.85 -8.58
CA ALA A 8 12.15 -10.15 -8.19
C ALA A 8 11.89 -8.72 -7.70
N ASN A 9 10.87 -8.04 -8.24
CA ASN A 9 10.60 -6.64 -7.91
C ASN A 9 9.33 -6.46 -7.07
N ASP A 10 8.19 -7.00 -7.51
CA ASP A 10 6.93 -6.61 -6.85
C ASP A 10 6.72 -7.38 -5.53
N ARG A 11 7.39 -8.53 -5.35
CA ARG A 11 7.32 -9.29 -4.10
C ARG A 11 8.08 -8.61 -2.95
N PHE A 12 9.21 -7.95 -3.21
CA PHE A 12 10.09 -7.47 -2.12
C PHE A 12 9.45 -6.35 -1.30
N ASN A 13 8.54 -5.59 -1.90
CA ASN A 13 7.81 -4.50 -1.27
C ASN A 13 6.33 -4.84 -1.02
N PHE A 14 5.95 -6.13 -1.08
CA PHE A 14 4.57 -6.59 -0.90
C PHE A 14 3.58 -5.94 -1.88
N TRP A 15 4.02 -5.71 -3.11
CA TRP A 15 3.24 -5.08 -4.18
C TRP A 15 2.72 -3.69 -3.82
N ALA A 16 3.36 -3.02 -2.86
CA ALA A 16 3.04 -1.65 -2.52
C ALA A 16 3.40 -0.72 -3.69
N PHE A 17 2.53 0.24 -3.93
CA PHE A 17 2.67 1.26 -4.97
C PHE A 17 2.31 2.62 -4.38
N VAL A 18 2.83 3.70 -4.95
CA VAL A 18 2.37 5.04 -4.65
C VAL A 18 2.51 5.89 -5.90
N ASP A 19 1.47 6.64 -6.24
CA ASP A 19 1.52 7.63 -7.30
C ASP A 19 2.31 8.87 -6.82
N GLU A 20 3.04 9.53 -7.72
CA GLU A 20 3.82 10.70 -7.37
C GLU A 20 2.96 11.86 -6.84
N ARG A 21 1.71 11.99 -7.31
CA ARG A 21 0.77 13.03 -6.87
C ARG A 21 0.28 12.77 -5.46
N ASP A 22 0.06 11.51 -5.10
CA ASP A 22 -0.27 11.11 -3.74
C ASP A 22 0.94 11.23 -2.80
N SER A 23 2.16 10.99 -3.31
CA SER A 23 3.40 11.27 -2.57
C SER A 23 3.52 12.76 -2.23
N ALA A 24 3.28 13.64 -3.20
CA ALA A 24 3.28 15.09 -2.99
C ALA A 24 2.17 15.52 -2.00
N GLN A 25 0.98 14.92 -2.10
CA GLN A 25 -0.13 15.14 -1.17
C GLN A 25 0.25 14.78 0.26
N ALA A 26 0.89 13.63 0.47
CA ALA A 26 1.35 13.19 1.79
C ALA A 26 2.38 14.15 2.40
N ILE A 27 3.32 14.65 1.60
CA ILE A 27 4.29 15.67 2.03
C ILE A 27 3.57 16.95 2.48
N ALA A 28 2.65 17.47 1.64
CA ALA A 28 1.90 18.68 1.97
C ALA A 28 1.06 18.52 3.25
N LYS A 29 0.44 17.36 3.44
CA LYS A 29 -0.30 17.01 4.66
C LYS A 29 0.62 16.88 5.87
N GLY A 30 1.77 16.24 5.73
CA GLY A 30 2.76 16.08 6.80
C GLY A 30 3.39 17.41 7.26
N LEU A 31 3.44 18.42 6.39
CA LEU A 31 3.92 19.77 6.71
C LEU A 31 2.86 20.63 7.43
N THR A 32 1.58 20.31 7.27
CA THR A 32 0.46 21.15 7.77
C THR A 32 -0.36 20.49 8.87
N ALA A 33 -0.21 19.19 9.09
CA ALA A 33 -0.86 18.46 10.17
C ALA A 33 -0.30 18.89 11.54
N GLU A 34 -1.19 18.97 12.53
CA GLU A 34 -0.81 19.24 13.92
C GLU A 34 -0.43 17.92 14.62
N TYR A 35 0.88 17.74 14.87
CA TYR A 35 1.40 16.64 15.68
C TYR A 35 2.67 17.08 16.41
N GLU A 36 3.01 16.35 17.48
CA GLU A 36 4.27 16.54 18.20
C GLU A 36 5.25 15.41 17.91
N GLY A 37 6.55 15.72 17.95
CA GLY A 37 7.62 14.74 17.81
C GLY A 37 7.86 14.27 16.37
N SER A 38 8.45 13.08 16.23
CA SER A 38 8.79 12.48 14.95
C SER A 38 8.04 11.16 14.76
N HIS A 39 7.37 11.01 13.63
CA HIS A 39 6.57 9.84 13.31
C HIS A 39 6.98 9.26 11.96
N VAL A 40 7.41 8.00 11.97
CA VAL A 40 7.55 7.23 10.73
C VAL A 40 6.16 6.82 10.25
N LEU A 41 5.88 7.06 8.98
CA LEU A 41 4.63 6.74 8.28
C LEU A 41 4.95 5.97 7.00
N PHE A 42 4.11 4.99 6.67
CA PHE A 42 4.08 4.43 5.31
C PHE A 42 3.11 5.23 4.46
N ILE A 43 3.56 5.57 3.25
CA ILE A 43 2.78 6.28 2.24
C ILE A 43 2.74 5.38 1.01
N ASN A 44 1.57 4.78 0.77
CA ASN A 44 1.29 3.93 -0.37
C ASN A 44 -0.20 3.94 -0.69
N ASP A 45 -0.55 3.38 -1.83
CA ASP A 45 -1.90 3.07 -2.24
C ASP A 45 -2.56 2.09 -1.25
N SER A 46 -3.88 2.22 -1.08
CA SER A 46 -4.69 1.28 -0.32
C SER A 46 -4.87 -0.05 -1.03
N HIS A 47 -4.60 -0.12 -2.34
CA HIS A 47 -4.63 -1.32 -3.16
C HIS A 47 -3.22 -1.81 -3.55
N ASN A 48 -3.07 -3.11 -3.71
CA ASN A 48 -1.85 -3.69 -4.26
C ASN A 48 -1.72 -3.39 -5.76
N TRP A 49 -0.48 -3.23 -6.23
CA TRP A 49 -0.15 -2.89 -7.62
C TRP A 49 -0.74 -3.84 -8.67
N LEU A 50 -0.95 -5.11 -8.30
CA LEU A 50 -1.49 -6.11 -9.23
C LEU A 50 -3.00 -6.02 -9.41
N LEU A 51 -3.68 -5.24 -8.56
CA LEU A 51 -5.14 -5.17 -8.48
C LEU A 51 -5.79 -6.56 -8.42
N HIS A 52 -5.11 -7.50 -7.77
CA HIS A 52 -5.58 -8.86 -7.60
C HIS A 52 -5.95 -9.12 -6.14
N GLU A 53 -6.70 -10.19 -5.90
CA GLU A 53 -7.07 -10.58 -4.54
C GLU A 53 -5.82 -10.87 -3.70
N THR A 54 -5.62 -10.11 -2.63
CA THR A 54 -4.39 -10.11 -1.84
C THR A 54 -4.13 -11.48 -1.20
N GLU A 55 -5.18 -12.17 -0.74
CA GLU A 55 -5.05 -13.52 -0.19
C GLU A 55 -4.58 -14.55 -1.24
N LYS A 56 -5.03 -14.43 -2.50
CA LYS A 56 -4.59 -15.33 -3.58
C LYS A 56 -3.11 -15.15 -3.87
N ILE A 57 -2.63 -13.90 -4.01
CA ILE A 57 -1.21 -13.64 -4.25
C ILE A 57 -0.35 -14.00 -3.02
N LEU A 58 -0.84 -13.80 -1.79
CA LEU A 58 -0.16 -14.28 -0.59
C LEU A 58 0.00 -15.81 -0.58
N ALA A 59 -1.05 -16.56 -0.92
CA ALA A 59 -0.98 -18.01 -0.99
C ALA A 59 0.03 -18.49 -2.04
N MET A 60 0.16 -17.78 -3.17
CA MET A 60 1.12 -18.11 -4.22
C MET A 60 2.57 -17.81 -3.83
N PHE A 61 2.83 -16.62 -3.28
CA PHE A 61 4.21 -16.14 -3.06
C PHE A 61 4.72 -16.36 -1.64
N PHE A 62 3.83 -16.49 -0.66
CA PHE A 62 4.16 -16.68 0.75
C PHE A 62 3.29 -17.78 1.39
N PRO A 63 3.24 -19.01 0.82
CA PRO A 63 2.33 -20.08 1.26
C PRO A 63 2.53 -20.51 2.72
N LYS A 64 3.70 -20.24 3.30
CA LYS A 64 4.02 -20.57 4.69
C LYS A 64 3.51 -19.53 5.70
N VAL A 65 3.01 -18.37 5.25
CA VAL A 65 2.51 -17.30 6.11
C VAL A 65 1.02 -17.49 6.34
N THR A 66 0.68 -18.17 7.44
CA THR A 66 -0.71 -18.53 7.79
C THR A 66 -1.38 -17.53 8.73
N GLY A 67 -0.62 -16.68 9.42
CA GLY A 67 -1.15 -15.68 10.35
C GLY A 67 -1.68 -14.43 9.64
N ARG A 68 -2.80 -13.89 10.13
CA ARG A 68 -3.33 -12.59 9.77
C ARG A 68 -3.65 -11.80 11.05
N LYS A 69 -3.31 -10.51 11.08
CA LYS A 69 -3.68 -9.62 12.19
C LYS A 69 -5.17 -9.25 12.15
N ARG A 70 -5.72 -9.17 10.93
CA ARG A 70 -7.13 -8.96 10.60
C ARG A 70 -7.41 -9.54 9.21
N PRO A 71 -8.68 -9.72 8.83
CA PRO A 71 -9.03 -10.04 7.45
C PRO A 71 -8.44 -9.00 6.47
N VAL A 72 -7.99 -9.47 5.31
CA VAL A 72 -7.53 -8.64 4.19
C VAL A 72 -8.54 -8.85 3.06
N GLU A 73 -9.12 -7.77 2.55
CA GLU A 73 -10.25 -7.84 1.64
C GLU A 73 -9.88 -7.38 0.23
N GLY A 74 -10.39 -8.08 -0.79
CA GLY A 74 -10.17 -7.71 -2.19
C GLY A 74 -8.69 -7.53 -2.51
N SER A 75 -8.34 -6.39 -3.12
CA SER A 75 -6.97 -6.05 -3.50
C SER A 75 -6.25 -5.16 -2.49
N GLU A 76 -6.65 -5.16 -1.22
CA GLU A 76 -6.04 -4.33 -0.18
C GLU A 76 -4.51 -4.52 -0.07
N SER A 77 -3.77 -3.41 0.06
CA SER A 77 -2.32 -3.42 0.26
C SER A 77 -1.95 -4.06 1.61
N LEU A 78 -0.83 -4.81 1.63
CA LEU A 78 -0.29 -5.39 2.85
C LEU A 78 0.50 -4.40 3.71
N VAL A 79 0.76 -3.20 3.17
CA VAL A 79 1.38 -2.10 3.91
C VAL A 79 0.26 -1.15 4.34
N SER A 80 -0.06 -1.21 5.64
CA SER A 80 -1.11 -0.36 6.22
C SER A 80 -0.68 1.11 6.24
N ILE A 81 -1.57 1.96 5.75
CA ILE A 81 -1.48 3.43 5.80
C ILE A 81 -2.35 4.02 6.90
N ASP A 82 -2.88 3.21 7.81
CA ASP A 82 -3.86 3.66 8.82
C ASP A 82 -3.26 4.71 9.75
N LYS A 83 -1.96 4.62 10.05
CA LYS A 83 -1.26 5.66 10.82
C LYS A 83 -1.16 6.98 10.04
N ALA A 84 -0.94 6.94 8.73
CA ALA A 84 -0.88 8.14 7.90
C ALA A 84 -2.27 8.79 7.76
N ARG A 85 -3.32 7.97 7.61
CA ARG A 85 -4.72 8.42 7.69
C ARG A 85 -5.01 9.12 9.01
N ALA A 86 -4.67 8.48 10.12
CA ALA A 86 -4.97 9.01 11.45
C ALA A 86 -4.18 10.29 11.79
N LEU A 87 -2.88 10.33 11.47
CA LEU A 87 -1.99 11.40 11.92
C LEU A 87 -2.02 12.63 11.00
N ILE A 88 -2.00 12.41 9.68
CA ILE A 88 -1.87 13.49 8.69
C ILE A 88 -3.07 13.57 7.74
N GLY A 89 -4.09 12.73 7.94
CA GLY A 89 -5.26 12.67 7.06
C GLY A 89 -4.95 12.21 5.64
N PHE A 90 -3.87 11.47 5.43
CA PHE A 90 -3.49 10.99 4.10
C PHE A 90 -4.53 10.01 3.55
N GLU A 91 -4.95 10.21 2.31
CA GLU A 91 -5.77 9.25 1.56
C GLU A 91 -5.34 9.30 0.08
N PRO A 92 -4.95 8.16 -0.52
CA PRO A 92 -4.63 8.09 -1.93
C PRO A 92 -5.82 8.51 -2.80
N LYS A 93 -5.59 9.44 -3.74
CA LYS A 93 -6.60 9.89 -4.70
C LYS A 93 -6.32 9.40 -6.11
N TYR A 94 -5.08 9.08 -6.41
CA TYR A 94 -4.60 8.58 -7.69
C TYR A 94 -4.26 7.10 -7.54
N SER A 95 -5.24 6.33 -7.04
CA SER A 95 -5.06 4.91 -6.79
C SER A 95 -4.91 4.14 -8.09
N VAL A 96 -4.10 3.08 -8.08
CA VAL A 96 -3.94 2.15 -9.18
C VAL A 96 -5.29 1.55 -9.61
N ALA A 97 -6.25 1.41 -8.69
CA ALA A 97 -7.59 0.93 -8.98
C ALA A 97 -8.37 1.85 -9.94
N SER A 98 -8.07 3.16 -9.91
CA SER A 98 -8.72 4.14 -10.80
C SER A 98 -8.32 3.98 -12.27
N PHE A 99 -7.26 3.22 -12.59
CA PHE A 99 -6.88 2.94 -13.98
C PHE A 99 -7.69 1.81 -14.63
N LEU A 100 -8.54 1.11 -13.88
CA LEU A 100 -9.44 0.08 -14.39
C LEU A 100 -10.86 0.58 -14.68
N GLU A 101 -11.17 1.82 -14.31
CA GLU A 101 -12.43 2.52 -14.62
C GLU A 101 -12.31 3.31 -15.93
#